data_AF-A0A2P5A3M1-F1
#
_entry.id   AF-A0A2P5A3M1-F1
#
_cell.length_a   1.000
_cell.length_b   1.000
_cell.length_c   1.000
_cell.angle_alpha   90.00
_cell.angle_beta   90.00
_cell.angle_gamma   90.00
#
_symmetry.space_group_name_H-M   'P 1'
#
loop_
_entity.id
_entity.type
_entity.pdbx_description
1 polymer ?
#
loop_
_entity_poly.entity_id
_entity_poly.type
_entity_poly.pdbx_seq_one_letter_code
_entity_poly.pdbx_strand_id
1 'polypeptide(L)'
;MRMITSESLFIVVVASWATITFTFVAHVEEIILVTAFSEPPSLEPEAKALLQTEWWNEYNSSSRCQWPGVTCNHAGSITDIALYGASYETRDFGKFNFSSFPNLSRLSLVKFGFVGHIPAEISTLSKLTHLDL
;
A
#
# COMPACT_ATOMS: atom_id res chain seq x y z
N MET A 1 -3.26 56.28 -27.80
CA MET A 1 -3.95 54.97 -27.71
C MET A 1 -3.19 53.99 -28.60
N ARG A 2 -2.33 53.12 -28.05
CA ARG A 2 -1.54 52.17 -28.86
C ARG A 2 -2.41 50.93 -29.11
N MET A 3 -2.76 50.67 -30.37
CA MET A 3 -3.51 49.47 -30.77
C MET A 3 -2.57 48.27 -30.74
N ILE A 4 -2.91 47.27 -29.94
CA ILE A 4 -2.25 45.97 -29.95
C ILE A 4 -2.73 45.21 -31.20
N THR A 5 -1.81 44.77 -32.05
CA THR A 5 -2.11 44.00 -33.27
C THR A 5 -2.43 42.54 -32.91
N SER A 6 -3.21 41.84 -33.74
CA SER A 6 -3.64 40.44 -33.51
C SER A 6 -2.47 39.48 -33.24
N GLU A 7 -1.34 39.68 -33.93
CA GLU A 7 -0.11 38.91 -33.73
C GLU A 7 0.49 39.16 -32.34
N SER A 8 0.44 40.41 -31.86
CA SER A 8 0.88 40.76 -30.51
C SER A 8 -0.02 40.15 -29.44
N LEU A 9 -1.33 40.02 -29.71
CA LEU A 9 -2.28 39.30 -28.85
C LEU A 9 -1.95 37.81 -28.75
N PHE A 10 -1.65 37.16 -29.88
CA PHE A 10 -1.31 35.74 -29.91
C PHE A 10 -0.04 35.43 -29.11
N ILE A 11 1.00 36.26 -29.23
CA ILE A 11 2.24 36.11 -28.47
C ILE A 11 1.99 36.26 -26.97
N VAL A 12 1.15 37.21 -26.56
CA VAL A 12 0.80 37.42 -25.15
C VAL A 12 0.02 36.23 -24.58
N VAL A 13 -0.87 35.61 -25.37
CA VAL A 13 -1.63 34.40 -24.97
C VAL A 13 -0.73 33.18 -24.83
N VAL A 14 0.21 32.97 -25.76
CA VAL A 14 1.17 31.86 -25.68
C VAL A 14 2.13 32.04 -24.51
N ALA A 15 2.62 33.26 -24.28
CA ALA A 15 3.51 33.57 -23.15
C ALA A 15 2.79 33.43 -21.81
N SER A 16 1.52 33.83 -21.71
CA SER A 16 0.73 33.64 -20.49
C SER A 16 0.44 32.17 -20.22
N TRP A 17 0.06 31.40 -21.24
CA TRP A 17 -0.15 29.95 -21.10
C TRP A 17 1.14 29.24 -20.70
N ALA A 18 2.27 29.55 -21.35
CA ALA A 18 3.56 28.96 -21.05
C ALA A 18 4.05 29.29 -19.62
N THR A 19 3.81 30.50 -19.13
CA THR A 19 4.15 30.87 -17.74
C THR A 19 3.22 30.22 -16.72
N ILE A 20 1.94 30.03 -17.04
CA ILE A 20 0.99 29.29 -16.20
C ILE A 20 1.36 27.81 -16.12
N THR A 21 1.72 27.17 -17.24
CA THR A 21 2.17 25.77 -17.21
C THR A 21 3.48 25.63 -16.47
N PHE A 22 4.44 26.55 -16.65
CA PHE A 22 5.73 26.52 -15.97
C PHE A 22 5.60 26.72 -14.46
N THR A 23 4.73 27.63 -14.02
CA THR A 23 4.43 27.81 -12.60
C THR A 23 3.68 26.61 -12.02
N PHE A 24 2.70 26.04 -12.73
CA PHE A 24 2.02 24.82 -12.30
C PHE A 24 3.01 23.65 -12.15
N VAL A 25 3.91 23.45 -13.13
CA VAL A 25 5.00 22.46 -13.08
C VAL A 25 5.94 22.69 -11.89
N ALA A 26 6.34 23.93 -11.63
CA ALA A 26 7.17 24.25 -10.46
C ALA A 26 6.43 24.02 -9.12
N HIS A 27 5.11 24.22 -9.07
CA HIS A 27 4.30 23.92 -7.89
C HIS A 27 4.06 22.41 -7.69
N VAL A 28 4.08 21.59 -8.76
CA VAL A 28 4.05 20.12 -8.58
C VAL A 28 5.39 19.53 -8.14
N GLU A 29 6.52 20.22 -8.36
CA GLU A 29 7.82 19.75 -7.84
C GLU A 29 7.94 19.85 -6.31
N GLU A 30 7.28 20.81 -5.64
CA GLU A 30 7.25 20.86 -4.16
C GLU A 30 6.21 19.92 -3.53
N ILE A 31 5.23 19.44 -4.29
CA ILE A 31 4.26 18.43 -3.81
C ILE A 31 4.94 17.05 -3.61
N ILE A 32 6.15 16.86 -4.15
CA ILE A 32 6.92 15.62 -3.97
C ILE A 32 7.37 15.42 -2.50
N LEU A 33 7.37 16.46 -1.65
CA LEU A 33 7.76 16.31 -0.25
C LEU A 33 6.59 16.08 0.73
N VAL A 34 5.35 15.92 0.25
CA VAL A 34 4.18 15.65 1.11
C VAL A 34 3.56 14.26 0.88
N THR A 35 4.03 13.50 -0.11
CA THR A 35 3.65 12.07 -0.24
C THR A 35 4.65 11.12 0.39
N ALA A 36 5.81 11.58 0.88
CA ALA A 36 6.81 10.73 1.55
C ALA A 36 6.44 10.27 2.98
N PHE A 37 5.15 10.17 3.31
CA PHE A 37 4.66 9.32 4.39
C PHE A 37 4.07 8.00 3.87
N SER A 38 3.97 7.82 2.54
CA SER A 38 3.65 6.53 1.94
C SER A 38 4.91 5.66 1.94
N GLU A 39 4.73 4.44 2.42
CA GLU A 39 5.71 3.36 2.43
C GLU A 39 6.64 3.31 1.21
N PRO A 40 7.91 2.90 1.38
CA PRO A 40 8.83 2.75 0.26
C PRO A 40 8.22 1.80 -0.80
N PRO A 41 8.47 2.06 -2.09
CA PRO A 41 7.79 1.39 -3.21
C PRO A 41 7.93 -0.14 -3.21
N SER A 42 8.94 -0.68 -2.52
CA SER A 42 9.13 -2.12 -2.33
C SER A 42 8.10 -2.78 -1.40
N LEU A 43 7.28 -2.01 -0.69
CA LEU A 43 6.40 -2.51 0.36
C LEU A 43 4.90 -2.33 0.09
N GLU A 44 4.54 -1.63 -0.98
CA GLU A 44 3.18 -1.64 -1.52
C GLU A 44 2.57 -3.03 -1.77
N PRO A 45 3.32 -4.05 -2.28
CA PRO A 45 2.72 -5.36 -2.53
C PRO A 45 2.22 -6.04 -1.25
N GLU A 46 2.89 -5.82 -0.11
CA GLU A 46 2.47 -6.38 1.18
C GLU A 46 1.14 -5.77 1.64
N ALA A 47 1.00 -4.44 1.58
CA ALA A 47 -0.23 -3.74 1.94
C ALA A 47 -1.41 -4.18 1.06
N LYS A 48 -1.18 -4.21 -0.25
CA LYS A 48 -2.19 -4.65 -1.22
C LYS A 48 -2.60 -6.10 -1.00
N ALA A 49 -1.66 -6.99 -0.72
CA ALA A 49 -1.94 -8.39 -0.43
C ALA A 49 -2.80 -8.55 0.84
N LEU A 50 -2.52 -7.79 1.92
CA LEU A 50 -3.37 -7.81 3.10
C LEU A 50 -4.79 -7.29 2.82
N LEU A 51 -4.96 -6.21 2.04
CA LEU A 51 -6.29 -5.71 1.68
C LEU A 51 -7.12 -6.71 0.88
N GLN A 52 -6.48 -7.48 -0.01
CA GLN A 52 -7.16 -8.51 -0.80
C GLN A 52 -7.73 -9.64 0.05
N THR A 53 -7.20 -9.87 1.25
CA THR A 53 -7.76 -10.85 2.18
C THR A 53 -9.12 -10.42 2.75
N GLU A 54 -9.42 -9.12 2.69
CA GLU A 54 -10.57 -8.48 3.34
C GLU A 54 -10.54 -8.56 4.89
N TRP A 55 -9.40 -8.96 5.50
CA TRP A 55 -9.34 -9.15 6.95
C TRP A 55 -9.18 -7.86 7.76
N TRP A 56 -8.70 -6.80 7.12
CA TRP A 56 -8.44 -5.50 7.73
C TRP A 56 -9.30 -4.39 7.12
N ASN A 57 -10.47 -4.71 6.54
CA ASN A 57 -11.34 -3.75 5.84
C ASN A 57 -11.78 -2.55 6.69
N GLU A 58 -11.78 -2.69 8.02
CA GLU A 58 -12.17 -1.63 8.95
C GLU A 58 -11.02 -0.65 9.25
N TYR A 59 -9.79 -0.97 8.87
CA TYR A 59 -8.60 -0.19 9.20
C TYR A 59 -8.19 0.70 8.03
N ASN A 60 -8.37 2.01 8.20
CA ASN A 60 -8.02 3.04 7.22
C ASN A 60 -6.68 3.74 7.54
N SER A 61 -5.81 3.10 8.31
CA SER A 61 -4.48 3.62 8.59
C SER A 61 -3.67 3.73 7.29
N SER A 62 -2.90 4.83 7.15
CA SER A 62 -1.97 5.01 6.03
C SER A 62 -0.81 4.02 6.04
N SER A 63 -0.51 3.38 7.18
CA SER A 63 0.52 2.33 7.27
C SER A 63 -0.05 1.00 7.75
N ARG A 64 0.24 -0.06 6.99
CA ARG A 64 -0.11 -1.45 7.32
C ARG A 64 0.54 -1.95 8.61
N CYS A 65 1.69 -1.38 8.98
CA CYS A 65 2.41 -1.76 10.20
C CYS A 65 1.67 -1.34 11.49
N GLN A 66 0.63 -0.50 11.36
CA GLN A 66 -0.25 -0.12 12.46
C GLN A 66 -1.52 -0.96 12.52
N TRP A 67 -1.72 -1.88 11.59
CA TRP A 67 -2.91 -2.72 11.58
C TRP A 67 -2.83 -3.76 12.70
N PRO A 68 -3.96 -4.07 13.37
CA PRO A 68 -3.95 -5.04 14.44
C PRO A 68 -3.41 -6.40 14.00
N GLY A 69 -2.53 -6.95 14.84
CA GLY A 69 -1.88 -8.22 14.56
C GLY A 69 -0.76 -8.16 13.53
N VAL A 70 -0.45 -7.00 12.94
CA VAL A 70 0.66 -6.85 11.97
C VAL A 70 1.88 -6.26 12.68
N THR A 71 3.04 -6.90 12.52
CA THR A 71 4.33 -6.36 12.96
C THR A 71 5.29 -6.25 11.78
N CYS A 72 6.02 -5.15 11.72
CA CYS A 72 7.02 -4.88 10.69
C CYS A 72 8.42 -4.76 11.29
N ASN A 73 9.43 -5.09 10.49
CA ASN A 73 10.82 -4.81 10.83
C ASN A 73 11.17 -3.32 10.65
N HIS A 74 12.42 -2.94 10.96
CA HIS A 74 12.93 -1.57 10.84
C HIS A 74 12.88 -1.01 9.41
N ALA A 75 12.91 -1.88 8.39
CA ALA A 75 12.75 -1.47 6.99
C ALA A 75 11.28 -1.32 6.58
N GLY A 76 10.34 -1.60 7.47
CA GLY A 76 8.90 -1.50 7.25
C GLY A 76 8.27 -2.75 6.65
N SER A 77 8.98 -3.85 6.41
CA SER A 77 8.41 -5.09 5.84
C SER A 77 7.80 -5.97 6.94
N ILE A 78 6.66 -6.61 6.63
CA ILE A 78 5.93 -7.46 7.58
C ILE A 78 6.79 -8.68 7.96
N THR A 79 6.94 -8.88 9.26
CA THR A 79 7.61 -10.05 9.85
C THR A 79 6.66 -10.95 10.61
N ASP A 80 5.54 -10.42 11.10
CA ASP A 80 4.59 -11.19 11.91
C ASP A 80 3.16 -10.78 11.59
N ILE A 81 2.31 -11.79 11.40
CA ILE A 81 0.85 -11.65 11.32
C ILE A 81 0.24 -12.55 12.40
N ALA A 82 -0.43 -11.96 13.37
CA ALA A 82 -1.05 -12.63 14.49
C ALA A 82 -2.47 -12.09 14.72
N LEU A 83 -3.47 -12.78 14.16
CA LEU A 83 -4.88 -12.46 14.35
C LEU A 83 -5.53 -13.49 15.25
N TYR A 84 -6.46 -13.02 16.08
CA TYR A 84 -7.28 -13.86 16.94
C TYR A 84 -8.75 -13.59 16.65
N GLY A 85 -9.46 -14.63 16.20
CA GLY A 85 -10.87 -14.56 15.85
C GLY A 85 -11.81 -14.91 17.00
N ALA A 86 -13.09 -14.61 16.80
CA ALA A 86 -14.14 -15.34 17.49
C ALA A 86 -14.41 -16.68 16.78
N SER A 87 -14.82 -17.71 17.53
CA SER A 87 -14.98 -19.08 17.03
C SER A 87 -16.03 -19.26 15.91
N TYR A 88 -16.79 -18.22 15.58
CA TYR A 88 -17.77 -18.19 14.50
C TYR A 88 -17.30 -17.39 13.27
N GLU A 89 -16.17 -16.69 13.33
CA GLU A 89 -15.59 -15.99 12.18
C GLU A 89 -14.91 -17.00 11.27
N THR A 90 -15.22 -16.93 9.97
CA THR A 90 -14.60 -17.77 8.95
C THR A 90 -13.72 -16.90 8.06
N ARG A 91 -12.48 -17.32 7.81
CA ARG A 91 -11.56 -16.62 6.90
C ARG A 91 -11.05 -17.59 5.83
N ASP A 92 -11.09 -17.14 4.58
CA ASP A 92 -10.61 -17.90 3.43
C ASP A 92 -9.10 -17.67 3.26
N PHE A 93 -8.33 -18.75 3.36
CA PHE A 93 -6.89 -18.76 3.14
C PHE A 93 -6.51 -18.61 1.66
N GLY A 94 -7.42 -18.93 0.74
CA GLY A 94 -7.18 -18.90 -0.70
C GLY A 94 -6.91 -17.50 -1.26
N LYS A 95 -7.34 -16.44 -0.55
CA LYS A 95 -7.04 -15.04 -0.91
C LYS A 95 -5.67 -14.56 -0.40
N PHE A 96 -4.99 -15.34 0.43
CA PHE A 96 -3.73 -14.93 1.05
C PHE A 96 -2.54 -15.16 0.09
N ASN A 97 -1.89 -14.09 -0.35
CA ASN A 97 -0.75 -14.16 -1.27
C ASN A 97 0.58 -14.27 -0.51
N PHE A 98 1.01 -15.51 -0.20
CA PHE A 98 2.24 -15.80 0.53
C PHE A 98 3.49 -15.16 -0.07
N SER A 99 3.63 -15.16 -1.39
CA SER A 99 4.82 -14.63 -2.06
C SER A 99 5.00 -13.12 -1.91
N SER A 100 3.95 -12.41 -1.47
CA SER A 100 4.03 -10.98 -1.17
C SER A 100 4.75 -10.68 0.16
N PHE A 101 5.00 -11.68 1.02
CA PHE A 101 5.57 -11.49 2.36
C PHE A 101 6.95 -12.18 2.52
N PRO A 102 8.00 -11.72 1.83
CA PRO A 102 9.30 -12.39 1.81
C PRO A 102 10.04 -12.38 3.16
N ASN A 103 9.61 -11.52 4.10
CA ASN A 103 10.19 -11.42 5.44
C ASN A 103 9.32 -12.03 6.55
N LEU A 104 8.17 -12.63 6.21
CA LEU A 104 7.27 -13.19 7.20
C LEU A 104 7.93 -14.35 7.93
N SER A 105 8.03 -14.22 9.24
CA SER A 105 8.63 -15.19 10.14
C SER A 105 7.61 -15.88 11.05
N ARG A 106 6.46 -15.24 11.26
CA ARG A 106 5.37 -15.75 12.09
C ARG A 106 4.02 -15.51 11.42
N LEU A 107 3.22 -16.57 11.32
CA LEU A 107 1.82 -16.52 10.91
C LEU A 107 0.97 -17.27 11.93
N SER A 108 0.09 -16.56 12.63
CA SER A 108 -0.80 -17.11 13.66
C SER A 108 -2.21 -16.58 13.42
N LEU A 109 -3.15 -17.49 13.17
CA LEU A 109 -4.53 -17.16 12.82
C LEU A 109 -5.49 -17.99 13.67
N VAL A 110 -5.39 -17.82 14.99
CA VAL A 110 -6.05 -18.72 15.95
C VAL A 110 -7.52 -18.35 16.11
N LYS A 111 -8.37 -19.36 16.34
CA LYS A 111 -9.83 -19.23 16.56
C LYS A 111 -10.61 -18.69 15.35
N PHE A 112 -10.03 -18.71 14.15
CA PHE A 112 -10.84 -18.60 12.93
C PHE A 112 -11.29 -19.99 12.49
N GLY A 113 -12.53 -20.10 12.03
CA GLY A 113 -12.97 -21.24 11.24
C GLY A 113 -12.28 -21.18 9.89
N PHE A 114 -11.38 -22.13 9.60
CA PHE A 114 -10.83 -22.27 8.26
C PHE A 114 -11.74 -23.14 7.41
N VAL A 115 -12.04 -22.65 6.22
CA VAL A 115 -12.72 -23.43 5.18
C VAL A 115 -11.73 -23.58 4.02
N GLY A 116 -11.50 -24.83 3.59
CA GLY A 116 -10.57 -25.15 2.51
C GLY A 116 -9.32 -25.93 2.96
N HIS A 117 -8.27 -25.84 2.15
CA HIS A 117 -6.98 -26.49 2.39
C HIS A 117 -5.88 -25.44 2.55
N ILE A 118 -4.82 -25.78 3.29
CA ILE A 118 -3.62 -24.94 3.34
C ILE A 118 -2.99 -24.94 1.94
N PRO A 119 -2.86 -23.77 1.27
CA PRO A 119 -2.29 -23.70 -0.06
C PRO A 119 -0.80 -24.11 -0.03
N ALA A 120 -0.34 -24.85 -1.05
CA ALA A 120 1.05 -25.31 -1.13
C ALA A 120 2.05 -24.14 -1.24
N GLU A 121 1.56 -22.99 -1.67
CA GLU A 121 2.25 -21.71 -1.76
C GLU A 121 2.77 -21.21 -0.41
N ILE A 122 2.30 -21.75 0.73
CA ILE A 122 2.89 -21.48 2.04
C ILE A 122 4.40 -21.79 2.08
N SER A 123 4.85 -22.75 1.26
CA SER A 123 6.27 -23.10 1.10
C SER A 123 7.13 -21.95 0.55
N THR A 124 6.52 -20.92 -0.05
CA THR A 124 7.25 -19.74 -0.56
C THR A 124 7.74 -18.82 0.58
N LEU A 125 7.19 -18.97 1.79
CA LEU A 125 7.63 -18.23 2.97
C LEU A 125 8.93 -18.80 3.55
N SER A 126 10.04 -18.54 2.87
CA SER A 126 11.36 -19.07 3.22
C SER A 126 11.88 -18.72 4.63
N LYS A 127 11.32 -17.69 5.27
CA LYS A 127 11.70 -17.23 6.62
C LYS A 127 10.70 -17.64 7.71
N LEU A 128 9.63 -18.35 7.36
CA LEU A 128 8.61 -18.75 8.32
C LEU A 128 9.17 -19.76 9.32
N THR A 129 9.09 -19.42 10.60
CA THR A 129 9.56 -20.26 11.71
C THR A 129 8.43 -20.66 12.65
N HIS A 130 7.33 -19.92 12.64
CA HIS A 130 6.16 -20.16 13.47
C HIS A 130 4.89 -20.11 12.64
N LEU A 131 4.13 -21.21 12.64
CA LEU A 131 2.84 -21.34 11.98
C LEU A 131 1.82 -21.90 12.97
N ASP A 132 0.70 -21.20 13.14
CA ASP A 132 -0.43 -21.61 13.97
C ASP A 132 -1.74 -21.24 13.26
N LEU A 133 -2.58 -22.24 12.98
CA LEU A 133 -3.85 -22.11 12.25
C LEU A 133 -4.98 -22.65 13.12
#